data_AF-A0A957PQH7-F1
#
_entry.id   AF-A0A957PQH7-F1
#
_cell.length_a   1.000
_cell.length_b   1.000
_cell.length_c   1.000
_cell.angle_alpha   90.00
_cell.angle_beta   90.00
_cell.angle_gamma   90.00
#
_symmetry.space_group_name_H-M   'P 1'
#
loop_
_entity.id
_entity.type
_entity.pdbx_description
1 polymer ?
#
loop_
_entity_poly.entity_id
_entity_poly.type
_entity_poly.pdbx_seq_one_letter_code
_entity_poly.pdbx_strand_id
1 'polypeptide(L)'
;MIEIQGSMDIPNFESGELAFTFDAGASDPAANWFLIQTFPQPILNSSLAAWDTTTLTDGDYTLRLRVTLQDDSIQEVFVTGLKVRNDIAIPTDTAAPTLADFNFQFSGGTPDIRLQPTATLVSVRPTSTPLPPNPAT
;
A
#
# COMPACT_ATOMS: atom_id res chain seq x y z
N MET A 1 1.66 1.71 -11.89
CA MET A 1 1.00 0.44 -12.24
C MET A 1 1.89 -0.72 -11.85
N ILE A 2 1.34 -1.73 -11.21
CA ILE A 2 2.00 -3.01 -10.91
C ILE A 2 1.36 -4.11 -11.76
N GLU A 3 2.13 -5.14 -12.10
CA GLU A 3 1.63 -6.25 -12.89
C GLU A 3 1.36 -7.47 -12.00
N ILE A 4 0.15 -8.03 -12.12
CA ILE A 4 -0.25 -9.24 -11.41
C ILE A 4 -0.12 -10.40 -12.38
N GLN A 5 0.81 -11.30 -12.08
CA GLN A 5 1.10 -12.49 -12.87
C GLN A 5 0.45 -13.71 -12.22
N GLY A 6 -0.02 -14.66 -13.04
CA GLY A 6 -0.64 -15.87 -12.52
C GLY A 6 -1.08 -16.86 -13.59
N SER A 7 -1.81 -17.87 -13.16
CA SER A 7 -2.37 -18.90 -14.02
C SER A 7 -3.74 -19.31 -13.49
N MET A 8 -4.68 -19.51 -14.40
CA MET A 8 -6.04 -20.02 -14.14
C MET A 8 -6.46 -21.07 -15.18
N ASP A 9 -5.48 -21.73 -15.81
CA ASP A 9 -5.69 -22.84 -16.74
C ASP A 9 -6.15 -24.09 -15.99
N ILE A 10 -7.46 -24.18 -15.76
CA ILE A 10 -8.11 -25.24 -15.00
C ILE A 10 -9.17 -25.89 -15.92
N PRO A 11 -9.30 -27.23 -15.92
CA PRO A 11 -10.36 -27.90 -16.66
C PRO A 11 -11.75 -27.37 -16.31
N ASN A 12 -12.64 -27.34 -17.30
CA ASN A 12 -14.02 -26.84 -17.17
C ASN A 12 -14.10 -25.37 -16.73
N PHE A 13 -13.08 -24.54 -16.99
CA PHE A 13 -13.14 -23.11 -16.77
C PHE A 13 -14.38 -22.50 -17.46
N GLU A 14 -15.13 -21.70 -16.71
CA GLU A 14 -16.25 -20.91 -17.23
C GLU A 14 -15.92 -19.41 -17.15
N SER A 15 -15.53 -18.92 -15.96
CA SER A 15 -15.19 -17.52 -15.75
C SER A 15 -14.18 -17.33 -14.62
N GLY A 16 -13.47 -16.21 -14.64
CA GLY A 16 -12.55 -15.80 -13.59
C GLY A 16 -12.78 -14.36 -13.14
N GLU A 17 -12.39 -14.07 -11.91
CA GLU A 17 -12.50 -12.77 -11.27
C GLU A 17 -11.26 -12.51 -10.42
N LEU A 18 -10.60 -11.37 -10.63
CA LEU A 18 -9.53 -10.87 -9.77
C LEU A 18 -10.05 -9.66 -9.02
N ALA A 19 -9.94 -9.69 -7.69
CA ALA A 19 -10.43 -8.65 -6.81
C ALA A 19 -9.46 -8.41 -5.65
N PHE A 20 -9.60 -7.27 -4.97
CA PHE A 20 -8.86 -6.97 -3.74
C PHE A 20 -9.79 -6.58 -2.60
N THR A 21 -9.27 -6.58 -1.38
CA THR A 21 -9.93 -6.02 -0.20
C THR A 21 -8.93 -5.32 0.71
N PHE A 22 -9.42 -4.38 1.52
CA PHE A 22 -8.65 -3.66 2.55
C PHE A 22 -8.49 -4.47 3.83
N ASP A 23 -9.14 -5.63 3.93
CA ASP A 23 -8.92 -6.56 5.04
C ASP A 23 -7.70 -7.46 4.74
N ALA A 24 -6.58 -7.12 5.37
CA ALA A 24 -5.29 -7.78 5.19
C ALA A 24 -5.27 -9.27 5.60
N GLY A 25 -6.30 -9.74 6.32
CA GLY A 25 -6.46 -11.12 6.76
C GLY A 25 -7.65 -11.84 6.12
N ALA A 26 -8.35 -11.21 5.16
CA ALA A 26 -9.53 -11.80 4.55
C ALA A 26 -9.19 -13.12 3.85
N SER A 27 -9.75 -14.20 4.38
CA SER A 27 -9.79 -15.52 3.73
C SER A 27 -11.23 -15.98 3.47
N ASP A 28 -12.21 -15.13 3.75
CA ASP A 28 -13.63 -15.42 3.61
C ASP A 28 -14.17 -14.77 2.31
N PRO A 29 -14.85 -15.54 1.44
CA PRO A 29 -15.55 -14.99 0.28
C PRO A 29 -16.56 -13.89 0.62
N ALA A 30 -17.09 -13.85 1.86
CA ALA A 30 -18.06 -12.84 2.30
C ALA A 30 -17.45 -11.46 2.63
N ALA A 31 -16.13 -11.31 2.59
CA ALA A 31 -15.48 -10.00 2.75
C ALA A 31 -15.92 -9.01 1.65
N ASN A 32 -15.70 -7.72 1.90
CA ASN A 32 -15.99 -6.69 0.90
C ASN A 32 -14.90 -6.67 -0.17
N TRP A 33 -15.15 -7.33 -1.30
CA TRP A 33 -14.23 -7.44 -2.44
C TRP A 33 -14.50 -6.36 -3.49
N PHE A 34 -13.42 -5.75 -3.99
CA PHE A 34 -13.43 -4.73 -5.03
C PHE A 34 -12.83 -5.31 -6.31
N LEU A 35 -13.61 -5.31 -7.39
CA LEU A 35 -13.22 -5.90 -8.66
C LEU A 35 -12.04 -5.15 -9.29
N ILE A 36 -11.02 -5.90 -9.72
CA ILE A 36 -9.94 -5.40 -10.58
C ILE A 36 -10.27 -5.76 -12.02
N GLN A 37 -10.54 -7.04 -12.29
CA GLN A 37 -10.73 -7.55 -13.65
C GLN A 37 -11.51 -8.88 -13.67
N THR A 38 -12.25 -9.12 -14.74
CA THR A 38 -12.88 -10.42 -15.04
C THR A 38 -12.23 -11.10 -16.24
N PHE A 39 -12.37 -12.42 -16.31
CA PHE A 39 -11.72 -13.27 -17.31
C PHE A 39 -12.77 -14.19 -17.95
N PRO A 40 -13.07 -14.02 -19.24
CA PRO A 40 -13.98 -14.92 -19.96
C PRO A 40 -13.26 -16.17 -20.50
N GLN A 41 -11.94 -16.25 -20.36
CA GLN A 41 -11.11 -17.34 -20.86
C GLN A 41 -9.99 -17.66 -19.87
N PRO A 42 -9.54 -18.93 -19.80
CA PRO A 42 -8.43 -19.31 -18.96
C PRO A 42 -7.12 -18.70 -19.48
N ILE A 43 -6.21 -18.38 -18.55
CA ILE A 43 -4.88 -17.83 -18.84
C ILE A 43 -3.83 -18.74 -18.23
N LEU A 44 -2.81 -19.13 -19.00
CA LEU A 44 -1.70 -19.95 -18.53
C LEU A 44 -0.43 -19.13 -18.36
N ASN A 45 0.07 -19.03 -17.12
CA ASN A 45 1.37 -18.44 -16.76
C ASN A 45 1.64 -17.09 -17.44
N SER A 46 0.70 -16.15 -17.31
CA SER A 46 0.77 -14.84 -17.96
C SER A 46 0.25 -13.73 -17.05
N SER A 47 0.31 -12.50 -17.57
CA SER A 47 -0.21 -11.31 -16.92
C SER A 47 -1.72 -11.40 -16.82
N LEU A 48 -2.24 -11.40 -15.59
CA LEU A 48 -3.67 -11.38 -15.32
C LEU A 48 -4.21 -9.95 -15.40
N ALA A 49 -3.52 -8.99 -14.79
CA ALA A 49 -3.95 -7.59 -14.77
C ALA A 49 -2.80 -6.62 -14.51
N ALA A 50 -2.93 -5.40 -15.05
CA ALA A 50 -2.14 -4.25 -14.63
C ALA A 50 -2.95 -3.46 -13.61
N TRP A 51 -2.54 -3.47 -12.35
CA TRP A 51 -3.25 -2.80 -11.27
C TRP A 51 -2.64 -1.42 -10.98
N ASP A 52 -3.45 -0.37 -11.10
CA ASP A 52 -3.07 0.97 -10.66
C ASP A 52 -3.33 1.16 -9.17
N THR A 53 -2.29 0.99 -8.37
CA THR A 53 -2.35 1.18 -6.92
C THR A 53 -2.19 2.62 -6.49
N THR A 54 -1.87 3.56 -7.39
CA THR A 54 -1.50 4.94 -7.02
C THR A 54 -2.65 5.75 -6.41
N THR A 55 -3.89 5.34 -6.69
CA THR A 55 -5.11 5.94 -6.15
C THR A 55 -5.57 5.30 -4.84
N LEU A 56 -4.95 4.19 -4.44
CA LEU A 56 -5.26 3.50 -3.20
C LEU A 56 -4.54 4.14 -2.03
N THR A 57 -5.21 4.17 -0.88
CA THR A 57 -4.59 4.62 0.37
C THR A 57 -3.52 3.63 0.81
N ASP A 58 -2.44 4.12 1.39
CA ASP A 58 -1.42 3.28 2.00
C ASP A 58 -2.03 2.37 3.07
N GLY A 59 -1.76 1.07 2.96
CA GLY A 59 -2.42 0.08 3.78
C GLY A 59 -2.00 -1.34 3.47
N ASP A 60 -2.58 -2.27 4.21
CA ASP A 60 -2.36 -3.70 4.00
C ASP A 60 -3.62 -4.27 3.34
N TYR A 61 -3.43 -5.13 2.36
CA TYR A 61 -4.45 -5.59 1.43
C TYR A 61 -4.39 -7.10 1.24
N THR A 62 -5.49 -7.65 0.75
CA THR A 62 -5.55 -9.03 0.26
C THR A 62 -6.05 -9.03 -1.18
N LEU A 63 -5.39 -9.82 -2.05
CA LEU A 63 -5.87 -10.13 -3.38
C LEU A 63 -6.57 -11.49 -3.40
N ARG A 64 -7.60 -11.62 -4.22
CA ARG A 64 -8.31 -12.86 -4.48
C ARG A 64 -8.43 -13.10 -5.97
N LEU A 65 -8.03 -14.28 -6.41
CA LEU A 65 -8.42 -14.84 -7.70
C LEU A 65 -9.51 -15.88 -7.46
N ARG A 66 -10.67 -15.68 -8.07
CA ARG A 66 -11.82 -16.59 -8.03
C ARG A 66 -12.08 -17.12 -9.43
N VAL A 67 -12.26 -18.43 -9.56
CA VAL A 67 -12.59 -19.11 -10.81
C VAL A 67 -13.89 -19.86 -10.61
N THR A 68 -14.85 -19.65 -11.50
CA THR A 68 -16.09 -20.43 -11.60
C THR A 68 -15.91 -21.45 -12.72
N LEU A 69 -16.27 -22.70 -12.45
CA LEU A 69 -16.27 -23.77 -13.42
C LEU A 69 -17.67 -23.98 -14.00
N GLN A 70 -17.76 -24.71 -15.11
CA GLN A 70 -19.01 -24.98 -15.83
C GLN A 70 -20.04 -25.77 -15.02
N ASP A 71 -19.63 -26.40 -13.91
CA ASP A 71 -20.51 -27.11 -12.98
C ASP A 71 -20.93 -26.24 -11.77
N ASP A 72 -20.77 -24.92 -11.88
CA ASP A 72 -20.99 -23.91 -10.84
C ASP A 72 -20.07 -24.03 -9.61
N SER A 73 -19.08 -24.93 -9.64
CA SER A 73 -18.08 -25.00 -8.57
C SER A 73 -17.10 -23.83 -8.64
N ILE A 74 -16.60 -23.43 -7.48
CA ILE A 74 -15.75 -22.24 -7.32
C ILE A 74 -14.40 -22.67 -6.76
N GLN A 75 -13.32 -22.17 -7.37
CA GLN A 75 -11.97 -22.24 -6.82
C GLN A 75 -11.46 -20.83 -6.50
N GLU A 76 -10.90 -20.65 -5.32
CA GLU A 76 -10.37 -19.37 -4.87
C GLU A 76 -8.93 -19.50 -4.38
N VAL A 77 -8.14 -18.48 -4.67
CA VAL A 77 -6.78 -18.30 -4.17
C VAL A 77 -6.66 -16.91 -3.58
N PHE A 78 -6.09 -16.83 -2.38
CA PHE A 78 -5.87 -15.58 -1.66
C PHE A 78 -4.37 -15.27 -1.56
N VAL A 79 -4.01 -14.01 -1.77
CA VAL A 79 -2.67 -13.47 -1.53
C VAL A 79 -2.79 -12.39 -0.47
N THR A 80 -2.42 -12.75 0.76
CA THR A 80 -2.50 -11.89 1.94
C THR A 80 -1.18 -11.17 2.20
N GLY A 81 -1.20 -10.18 3.09
CA GLY A 81 0.01 -9.46 3.51
C GLY A 81 0.58 -8.52 2.45
N LEU A 82 -0.21 -8.17 1.43
CA LEU A 82 0.18 -7.17 0.44
C LEU A 82 0.22 -5.80 1.09
N LYS A 83 1.29 -5.03 0.86
CA LYS A 83 1.46 -3.68 1.41
C LYS A 83 1.53 -2.68 0.27
N VAL A 84 0.56 -1.78 0.19
CA VAL A 84 0.62 -0.64 -0.74
C VAL A 84 1.19 0.55 0.02
N ARG A 85 2.27 1.12 -0.51
CA ARG A 85 2.96 2.30 0.03
C ARG A 85 3.27 3.25 -1.13
N ASN A 86 2.37 4.19 -1.37
CA ASN A 86 2.46 5.18 -2.45
C ASN A 86 3.19 6.46 -2.02
N ASP A 87 3.39 6.67 -0.70
CA ASP A 87 4.16 7.80 -0.20
C ASP A 87 5.65 7.66 -0.59
N ILE A 88 6.10 8.53 -1.50
CA ILE A 88 7.52 8.84 -1.65
C ILE A 88 7.82 9.92 -0.60
N ALA A 89 8.70 9.64 0.36
CA ALA A 89 9.16 10.66 1.28
C ALA A 89 9.77 11.83 0.47
N ILE A 90 9.11 12.98 0.47
CA ILE A 90 9.71 14.20 -0.06
C ILE A 90 10.86 14.55 0.89
N PRO A 91 12.10 14.75 0.41
CA PRO A 91 13.14 15.26 1.28
C PRO A 91 12.72 16.65 1.76
N THR A 92 12.34 16.77 3.04
CA THR A 92 12.17 18.07 3.67
C THR A 92 13.56 18.69 3.76
N ASP A 93 13.75 19.85 3.13
CA ASP A 93 14.95 20.65 3.31
C ASP A 93 15.10 20.91 4.81
N THR A 94 16.07 20.25 5.42
CA THR A 94 16.30 20.38 6.86
C THR A 94 16.92 21.74 7.04
N ALA A 95 16.11 22.71 7.48
CA ALA A 95 16.60 24.04 7.79
C ALA A 95 17.84 23.90 8.68
N ALA A 96 18.98 24.40 8.20
CA ALA A 96 20.21 24.42 8.97
C ALA A 96 19.91 25.06 10.34
N PRO A 97 20.41 24.51 11.45
CA PRO A 97 20.14 25.06 12.77
C PRO A 97 20.57 26.53 12.79
N THR A 98 19.61 27.44 12.94
CA THR A 98 19.92 28.84 13.19
C THR A 98 20.59 28.91 14.55
N LEU A 99 21.91 29.18 14.58
CA LEU A 99 22.62 29.50 15.80
C LEU A 99 21.95 30.73 16.42
N ALA A 100 21.26 30.54 17.54
CA ALA A 100 20.82 31.67 18.35
C ALA A 100 22.09 32.39 18.85
N ASP A 101 22.23 33.67 18.49
CA ASP A 101 23.27 34.55 19.02
C ASP A 101 23.01 34.76 20.52
N PHE A 102 23.50 33.83 21.34
CA PHE A 102 23.58 34.01 22.78
C PHE A 102 24.74 34.96 23.09
N ASN A 103 24.42 36.24 23.24
CA ASN A 103 25.39 37.25 23.65
C ASN A 103 25.73 37.08 25.15
N PHE A 104 26.75 36.28 25.45
CA PHE A 104 27.31 36.16 26.80
C PHE A 104 28.28 37.32 27.07
N GLN A 105 27.90 38.25 27.96
CA GLN A 105 28.89 39.15 28.58
C GLN A 105 29.80 38.32 29.49
N PHE A 106 31.06 38.15 29.08
CA PHE A 106 32.07 37.45 29.86
C PHE A 106 32.60 38.34 31.00
N SER A 107 32.34 37.93 32.24
CA SER A 107 33.25 38.23 33.36
C SER A 107 34.10 36.98 33.61
N GLY A 108 35.30 37.00 33.04
CA GLY A 108 36.49 36.19 33.37
C GLY A 108 36.34 34.73 33.85
N GLY A 109 36.83 33.78 33.04
CA GLY A 109 37.46 32.54 33.53
C GLY A 109 37.05 31.22 32.88
N THR A 110 37.94 30.68 32.00
CA THR A 110 38.14 29.26 31.57
C THR A 110 37.03 28.50 30.78
N PRO A 111 37.40 27.56 29.88
CA PRO A 111 36.48 26.95 28.92
C PRO A 111 35.73 25.76 29.53
N ASP A 112 34.40 25.78 29.43
CA ASP A 112 33.50 24.71 29.92
C ASP A 112 32.86 23.97 28.74
N ILE A 113 32.88 22.64 28.78
CA ILE A 113 32.44 21.72 27.73
C ILE A 113 30.90 21.69 27.72
N ARG A 114 30.25 22.21 26.68
CA ARG A 114 28.78 22.12 26.56
C ARG A 114 28.34 21.01 25.62
N LEU A 115 27.57 20.08 26.21
CA LEU A 115 26.85 18.98 25.59
C LEU A 115 25.98 19.46 24.42
N GLN A 116 26.13 18.79 23.28
CA GLN A 116 25.34 19.01 22.08
C GLN A 116 23.93 18.44 22.31
N PRO A 117 22.84 19.23 22.20
CA PRO A 117 21.50 18.68 22.25
C PRO A 117 21.24 17.86 20.98
N THR A 118 20.97 16.56 21.13
CA THR A 118 20.45 15.71 20.05
C THR A 118 19.04 16.17 19.69
N ALA A 119 18.81 16.53 18.43
CA ALA A 119 17.48 16.90 17.95
C ALA A 119 16.52 15.71 17.98
N THR A 120 15.35 15.88 18.60
CA THR A 120 14.26 14.89 18.55
C THR A 120 13.51 15.05 17.23
N LEU A 121 13.52 14.02 16.38
CA LEU A 121 12.72 14.00 15.15
C LEU A 121 11.23 14.05 15.50
N VAL A 122 10.53 15.09 15.04
CA VAL A 122 9.06 15.17 15.12
C VAL A 122 8.49 14.35 13.97
N SER A 123 7.99 13.15 14.27
CA SER A 123 7.30 12.31 13.29
C SER A 123 5.95 12.93 12.95
N VAL A 124 5.84 13.53 11.76
CA VAL A 124 4.54 13.95 11.22
C VAL A 124 3.82 12.70 10.69
N ARG A 125 2.68 12.37 11.30
CA ARG A 125 1.84 11.25 10.86
C ARG A 125 1.12 11.67 9.58
N PRO A 126 1.25 10.95 8.45
CA PRO A 126 0.45 11.24 7.26
C PRO A 126 -1.04 11.11 7.61
N THR A 127 -1.83 12.04 7.11
CA THR A 127 -3.30 12.06 7.27
C THR A 127 -3.90 11.23 6.15
N SER A 128 -4.81 10.30 6.47
CA SER A 128 -5.47 9.46 5.48
C SER A 128 -6.24 10.32 4.46
N THR A 129 -6.04 10.06 3.17
CA THR A 129 -6.85 10.66 2.11
C THR A 129 -8.22 9.98 2.06
N PRO A 130 -9.34 10.71 1.98
CA PRO A 130 -10.68 10.14 1.89
C PRO A 130 -10.88 9.32 0.61
N LEU A 131 -11.72 8.28 0.69
CA LEU A 131 -11.96 7.34 -0.41
C LEU A 131 -12.54 8.02 -1.67
N PRO A 132 -12.14 7.60 -2.89
CA PRO A 132 -12.83 7.98 -4.10
C PRO A 132 -14.22 7.29 -4.21
N PRO A 133 -15.20 7.93 -4.87
CA PRO A 133 -16.53 7.35 -5.08
C PRO A 133 -16.51 6.14 -6.03
N ASN A 134 -17.37 5.16 -5.75
CA ASN A 134 -17.50 3.92 -6.52
C ASN A 134 -18.01 4.20 -7.95
N PRO A 135 -17.31 3.79 -9.03
CA PRO A 135 -17.64 4.15 -10.41
C PRO A 135 -18.81 3.40 -11.07
N ALA A 136 -19.59 2.60 -10.33
CA ALA A 136 -20.77 1.95 -10.88
C ALA A 136 -22.01 2.87 -10.80
N THR A 137 -22.32 3.55 -11.90
CA THR A 137 -23.63 4.19 -12.19
C THR A 137 -24.25 3.58 -13.42
#